data_AF-A0AAW8BIM7-F1
#
_entry.id   AF-A0AAW8BIM7-F1
#
_cell.length_a   1.000
_cell.length_b   1.000
_cell.length_c   1.000
_cell.angle_alpha   90.00
_cell.angle_beta   90.00
_cell.angle_gamma   90.00
#
_symmetry.space_group_name_H-M   'P 1'
#
loop_
_entity.id
_entity.type
_entity.pdbx_description
1 polymer ?
#
loop_
_entity_poly.entity_id
_entity_poly.type
_entity_poly.pdbx_seq_one_letter_code
_entity_poly.pdbx_strand_id
1 'polypeptide(L)'
;MSEAETGLRVEAERGVQLARSPHEGMDWIDIRTGKAYDAIGNFDGKYLDTDQFLSKLTNHLDKADYVPVDVSQFSAEQRSDIRRFIDTLGNPNVLIVGDYGSRR
;
A
#
# COMPACT_ATOMS: atom_id res chain seq x y z
N MET A 1 5.49 -11.77 0.82
CA MET A 1 4.53 -10.82 0.24
C MET A 1 4.06 -11.39 -1.09
N SER A 2 2.77 -11.32 -1.37
CA SER A 2 2.21 -11.56 -2.69
C SER A 2 1.77 -10.21 -3.26
N GLU A 3 2.60 -9.63 -4.12
CA GLU A 3 2.27 -8.41 -4.86
C GLU A 3 0.98 -8.62 -5.67
N ALA A 4 0.84 -9.75 -6.36
CA ALA A 4 -0.34 -10.04 -7.19
C ALA A 4 -1.67 -9.96 -6.40
N GLU A 5 -1.71 -10.49 -5.17
CA GLU A 5 -2.88 -10.36 -4.30
C GLU A 5 -3.16 -8.91 -3.90
N THR A 6 -2.09 -8.14 -3.64
CA THR A 6 -2.19 -6.72 -3.31
C THR A 6 -2.74 -5.93 -4.50
N GLY A 7 -2.25 -6.20 -5.72
CA GLY A 7 -2.73 -5.57 -6.95
C GLY A 7 -4.24 -5.77 -7.17
N LEU A 8 -4.72 -7.02 -7.06
CA LEU A 8 -6.15 -7.33 -7.16
C LEU A 8 -7.00 -6.58 -6.13
N ARG A 9 -6.45 -6.41 -4.92
CA ARG A 9 -7.12 -5.67 -3.85
C ARG A 9 -7.19 -4.18 -4.13
N VAL A 10 -6.10 -3.60 -4.67
CA VAL A 10 -6.07 -2.19 -5.09
C VAL A 10 -7.11 -1.96 -6.19
N GLU A 11 -7.18 -2.83 -7.19
CA GLU A 11 -8.19 -2.75 -8.26
C GLU A 11 -9.62 -2.78 -7.69
N ALA A 12 -9.89 -3.73 -6.80
CA ALA A 12 -11.21 -3.90 -6.19
C ALA A 12 -11.64 -2.70 -5.31
N GLU A 13 -10.73 -2.14 -4.52
CA GLU A 13 -11.04 -1.06 -3.58
C GLU A 13 -11.01 0.34 -4.20
N ARG A 14 -10.24 0.53 -5.28
CA ARG A 14 -10.04 1.84 -5.92
C ARG A 14 -10.73 1.96 -7.28
N GLY A 15 -11.25 0.86 -7.83
CA GLY A 15 -11.90 0.87 -9.15
C GLY A 15 -10.94 1.21 -10.28
N VAL A 16 -9.66 0.85 -10.12
CA VAL A 16 -8.60 1.01 -11.13
C VAL A 16 -8.34 -0.32 -11.83
N GLN A 17 -7.59 -0.28 -12.93
CA GLN A 17 -7.13 -1.48 -13.61
C GLN A 17 -5.61 -1.40 -13.76
N LEU A 18 -4.92 -2.37 -13.18
CA LEU A 18 -3.48 -2.40 -13.05
C LEU A 18 -2.87 -3.41 -14.03
N ALA A 19 -1.81 -2.99 -14.72
CA ALA A 19 -0.91 -3.89 -15.43
C ALA A 19 0.44 -3.92 -14.71
N ARG A 20 1.16 -5.04 -14.77
CA ARG A 20 2.53 -5.09 -14.25
C ARG A 20 3.40 -4.05 -14.95
N SER A 21 4.18 -3.32 -14.16
CA SER A 21 5.12 -2.34 -14.70
C SER A 21 6.25 -3.05 -15.45
N PRO A 22 6.68 -2.55 -16.62
CA PRO A 22 7.90 -3.00 -17.28
C PRO A 22 9.16 -2.38 -16.68
N HIS A 23 9.02 -1.39 -15.79
CA HIS A 23 10.12 -0.66 -15.16
C HIS A 23 10.47 -1.23 -13.79
N GLU A 24 11.76 -1.39 -13.52
CA GLU A 24 12.28 -1.80 -12.21
C GLU A 24 11.87 -0.78 -11.14
N GLY A 25 11.46 -1.28 -9.98
CA GLY A 25 11.13 -0.48 -8.82
C GLY A 25 9.67 0.00 -8.74
N MET A 26 8.83 -0.29 -9.74
CA MET A 26 7.37 -0.13 -9.68
C MET A 26 6.70 -1.48 -9.83
N ASP A 27 5.64 -1.73 -9.06
CA ASP A 27 4.88 -2.97 -9.18
C ASP A 27 3.90 -2.95 -10.35
N TRP A 28 3.17 -1.83 -10.50
CA TRP A 28 2.10 -1.68 -11.49
C TRP A 28 2.01 -0.30 -12.10
N ILE A 29 1.32 -0.24 -13.24
CA ILE A 29 0.84 0.97 -13.89
C ILE A 29 -0.68 0.86 -14.04
N ASP A 30 -1.42 1.92 -13.68
CA ASP A 30 -2.83 2.05 -14.04
C ASP A 30 -2.95 2.27 -15.55
N ILE A 31 -3.62 1.36 -16.24
CA ILE A 31 -3.72 1.36 -17.69
C ILE A 31 -4.47 2.59 -18.25
N ARG A 32 -5.30 3.24 -17.45
CA ARG A 32 -6.13 4.37 -17.88
C ARG A 32 -5.41 5.70 -17.72
N THR A 33 -4.65 5.84 -16.64
CA THR A 33 -4.02 7.11 -16.24
C THR A 33 -2.52 7.13 -16.46
N GLY A 34 -1.89 5.96 -16.61
CA GLY A 34 -0.43 5.81 -16.67
C GLY A 34 0.26 5.99 -15.32
N LYS A 35 -0.49 6.12 -14.22
CA LYS A 35 0.06 6.33 -12.88
C LYS A 35 0.71 5.07 -12.32
N ALA A 36 1.86 5.24 -11.68
CA ALA A 36 2.64 4.14 -11.13
C ALA A 36 2.27 3.82 -9.69
N TYR A 37 2.19 2.53 -9.39
CA TYR A 37 1.87 1.98 -8.07
C TYR A 37 3.01 1.09 -7.61
N ASP A 38 3.40 1.24 -6.35
CA ASP A 38 4.42 0.40 -5.72
C ASP A 38 4.01 0.13 -4.28
N ALA A 39 3.61 -1.11 -3.99
CA ALA A 39 3.00 -1.44 -2.72
C ALA A 39 4.02 -1.75 -1.63
N ILE A 40 3.59 -1.54 -0.39
CA ILE A 40 4.25 -2.09 0.78
C ILE A 40 3.26 -2.93 1.58
N GLY A 41 3.78 -4.00 2.20
CA GLY A 41 3.00 -4.83 3.10
C GLY A 41 2.63 -6.20 2.54
N ASN A 42 1.44 -6.64 2.95
CA ASN A 42 0.90 -8.00 2.96
C ASN A 42 1.79 -9.12 3.58
N PHE A 43 2.95 -8.79 4.15
CA PHE A 43 3.70 -9.74 4.97
C PHE A 43 3.02 -9.97 6.34
N ASP A 44 3.39 -11.06 7.03
CA ASP A 44 2.86 -11.38 8.35
C ASP A 44 3.20 -10.28 9.37
N GLY A 45 2.18 -9.74 10.05
CA GLY A 45 2.31 -8.64 10.99
C GLY A 45 3.33 -8.88 12.11
N LYS A 46 3.69 -10.12 12.45
CA LYS A 46 4.74 -10.37 13.45
C LYS A 46 6.13 -9.86 13.05
N TYR A 47 6.34 -9.56 11.76
CA TYR A 47 7.57 -8.97 11.23
C TYR A 47 7.47 -7.46 11.04
N LEU A 48 6.38 -6.83 11.49
CA LEU A 48 6.22 -5.39 11.38
C LEU A 48 7.19 -4.69 12.33
N ASP A 49 8.17 -4.02 11.74
CA ASP A 49 8.98 -2.99 12.38
C ASP A 49 8.50 -1.64 11.84
N THR A 50 7.85 -0.85 12.71
CA THR A 50 7.20 0.41 12.32
C THR A 50 8.19 1.42 11.75
N ASP A 51 9.39 1.54 12.32
CA ASP A 51 10.36 2.54 11.88
C ASP A 51 10.92 2.18 10.49
N GLN A 52 11.24 0.91 10.28
CA GLN A 52 11.66 0.42 8.96
C GLN A 52 10.53 0.51 7.95
N PHE A 53 9.29 0.23 8.35
CA PHE A 53 8.12 0.32 7.49
C PHE A 53 7.89 1.75 7.00
N LEU A 54 7.97 2.74 7.89
CA LEU A 54 7.82 4.16 7.55
C LEU A 54 8.96 4.69 6.67
N SER A 55 10.19 4.24 6.92
CA SER A 55 11.32 4.54 6.04
C SER A 55 11.07 4.01 4.62
N LYS A 56 10.59 2.76 4.49
CA LYS A 56 10.22 2.20 3.18
C LYS A 56 9.07 2.95 2.52
N LEU A 57 8.03 3.31 3.27
CA LEU A 57 6.92 4.12 2.74
C LEU A 57 7.41 5.42 2.11
N THR A 58 8.28 6.14 2.81
CA THR A 58 8.87 7.40 2.29
C THR A 58 9.67 7.14 1.01
N ASN A 59 10.53 6.12 1.00
CA ASN A 59 11.32 5.78 -0.19
C ASN A 59 10.43 5.40 -1.39
N HIS A 60 9.28 4.78 -1.16
CA HIS A 60 8.34 4.44 -2.23
C HIS A 60 7.62 5.69 -2.77
N LEU A 61 7.26 6.63 -1.90
CA LEU A 61 6.64 7.90 -2.30
C LEU A 61 7.54 8.78 -3.17
N ASP A 62 8.86 8.63 -3.06
CA ASP A 62 9.82 9.38 -3.90
C ASP A 62 9.86 8.87 -5.35
N LYS A 63 9.36 7.65 -5.61
CA LYS A 63 9.46 7.00 -6.93
C LYS A 63 8.12 6.63 -7.56
N ALA A 64 7.07 6.38 -6.77
CA ALA A 64 5.75 5.98 -7.25
C ALA A 64 4.72 7.11 -7.11
N ASP A 65 3.72 7.14 -7.99
CA ASP A 65 2.61 8.08 -7.86
C ASP A 65 1.70 7.71 -6.68
N TYR A 66 1.50 6.41 -6.44
CA TYR A 66 0.70 5.88 -5.36
C TYR A 66 1.43 4.76 -4.62
N VAL A 67 1.28 4.74 -3.30
CA VAL A 67 1.82 3.68 -2.45
C VAL A 67 0.67 3.00 -1.70
N PRO A 68 0.18 1.86 -2.23
CA PRO A 68 -0.73 1.01 -1.48
C PRO A 68 -0.05 0.43 -0.24
N VAL A 69 -0.69 0.61 0.91
CA VAL A 69 -0.28 0.02 2.19
C VAL A 69 -1.25 -1.12 2.48
N ASP A 70 -0.82 -2.34 2.19
CA ASP A 70 -1.65 -3.53 2.37
C ASP A 70 -1.52 -4.08 3.80
N VAL A 71 -2.57 -3.84 4.58
CA VAL A 71 -2.65 -4.22 6.01
C VAL A 71 -3.49 -5.47 6.24
N SER A 72 -3.82 -6.22 5.18
CA SER A 72 -4.71 -7.39 5.26
C SER A 72 -4.21 -8.47 6.22
N GLN A 73 -2.89 -8.59 6.38
CA GLN A 73 -2.23 -9.57 7.26
C GLN A 73 -1.83 -9.00 8.63
N PHE A 74 -2.22 -7.77 8.95
CA PHE A 74 -1.90 -7.11 10.21
C PHE A 74 -3.03 -7.25 11.23
N SER A 75 -2.69 -7.18 12.51
CA SER A 75 -3.67 -7.17 13.61
C SER A 75 -4.47 -5.85 13.64
N ALA A 76 -5.58 -5.83 14.38
CA ALA A 76 -6.39 -4.61 14.54
C ALA A 76 -5.58 -3.46 15.18
N GLU A 77 -4.70 -3.76 16.14
CA GLU A 77 -3.82 -2.77 16.78
C GLU A 77 -2.82 -2.21 15.77
N GLN A 78 -2.15 -3.08 15.02
CA GLN A 78 -1.19 -2.68 13.98
C GLN A 78 -1.83 -1.82 12.89
N ARG A 79 -3.06 -2.18 12.46
CA ARG A 79 -3.84 -1.38 11.50
C ARG A 79 -4.17 0.00 12.06
N SER A 80 -4.59 0.06 13.32
CA SER A 80 -4.88 1.33 14.01
C SER A 80 -3.65 2.24 14.08
N ASP A 81 -2.48 1.67 14.40
CA ASP A 81 -1.23 2.43 14.48
C ASP A 81 -0.79 2.93 13.10
N ILE A 82 -0.76 2.05 12.09
CA ILE A 82 -0.43 2.43 10.71
C ILE A 82 -1.37 3.50 10.19
N ARG A 83 -2.68 3.39 10.46
CA ARG A 83 -3.65 4.41 10.06
C ARG A 83 -3.34 5.75 10.69
N ARG A 84 -3.05 5.79 12.00
CA ARG A 84 -2.67 7.02 12.69
C ARG A 84 -1.42 7.66 12.08
N PHE A 85 -0.42 6.85 11.72
CA PHE A 85 0.79 7.35 11.08
C PHE A 85 0.50 7.92 9.68
N ILE A 86 -0.25 7.21 8.86
CA ILE A 86 -0.62 7.67 7.51
C ILE A 86 -1.48 8.93 7.56
N ASP A 87 -2.44 9.00 8.49
CA ASP A 87 -3.26 10.20 8.73
C ASP A 87 -2.38 11.40 9.13
N THR A 88 -1.32 11.17 9.93
CA THR A 88 -0.36 12.22 10.32
C THR A 88 0.52 12.67 9.16
N LEU A 89 0.88 11.75 8.26
CA LEU A 89 1.65 12.08 7.05
C LEU A 89 0.85 13.01 6.12
N GLY A 90 -0.49 12.89 6.11
CA GLY A 90 -1.38 13.77 5.34
C GLY A 90 -1.19 13.69 3.82
N ASN A 91 -0.52 12.64 3.33
CA ASN A 91 -0.23 12.47 1.91
C ASN A 91 -1.35 11.66 1.23
N PRO A 92 -2.11 12.25 0.29
CA PRO A 92 -3.23 11.58 -0.38
C PRO A 92 -2.79 10.43 -1.30
N ASN A 93 -1.50 10.31 -1.61
CA ASN A 93 -0.96 9.26 -2.48
C ASN A 93 -0.72 7.94 -1.73
N VAL A 94 -0.86 7.92 -0.41
CA VAL A 94 -0.79 6.69 0.39
C VAL A 94 -2.18 6.09 0.53
N LEU A 95 -2.34 4.86 0.06
CA LEU A 95 -3.64 4.19 -0.03
C LEU A 95 -3.67 2.98 0.90
N ILE A 96 -4.33 3.07 2.04
CA ILE A 96 -4.53 1.88 2.90
C ILE A 96 -5.50 0.92 2.19
N VAL A 97 -5.11 -0.34 2.04
CA VAL A 97 -5.95 -1.40 1.45
C VAL A 97 -5.98 -2.63 2.35
N GLY A 98 -7.05 -3.42 2.29
CA GLY A 98 -7.21 -4.64 3.08
C GLY A 98 -7.62 -4.42 4.52
N ASP A 99 -8.04 -3.20 4.85
CA ASP A 99 -8.42 -2.79 6.19
C ASP A 99 -9.92 -3.04 6.46
N TYR A 100 -10.36 -4.27 6.21
CA TYR A 100 -11.74 -4.68 6.43
C TYR A 100 -11.95 -4.95 7.93
N GLY A 101 -12.88 -4.22 8.55
CA GLY A 101 -13.29 -4.43 9.95
C GLY A 101 -12.98 -3.28 10.91
N SER A 102 -12.18 -2.31 10.50
CA SER A 102 -11.96 -1.07 11.25
C SER A 102 -13.01 -0.03 10.84
N ARG A 103 -14.28 -0.29 11.20
CA ARG A 103 -15.38 0.69 11.10
C ARG A 103 -14.92 1.99 11.78
N ARG A 104 -14.97 3.09 11.03
CA ARG A 104 -15.18 4.42 11.61
C ARG A 104 -16.56 4.47 12.25
#